data_AF-A0A6V8HNM6-F1
#
_entry.id   AF-A0A6V8HNM6-F1
#
_cell.length_a   1.000
_cell.length_b   1.000
_cell.length_c   1.000
_cell.angle_alpha   90.00
_cell.angle_beta   90.00
_cell.angle_gamma   90.00
#
_symmetry.space_group_name_H-M   'P 1'
#
loop_
_entity.id
_entity.type
_entity.pdbx_description
1 polymer ?
#
loop_
_entity_poly.entity_id
_entity_poly.type
_entity_poly.pdbx_seq_one_letter_code
_entity_poly.pdbx_strand_id
1 'polypeptide(L)'
;MAPRKKKEKDEKEPGDSGSALILEYLSKQMVYHAIQQVDANDPTGNESNDSNQATKDLEEQISALKIREKDLREMLAKANAVIPLSVLKDQIANLEEKKALLTSQVSTLSAEMQESSSCVCKEDFDRIDLEWRKWHAQVTSRKRIFLEFWSRCTEVLPEDMTPGDLKETLGIEGSF
;
A
#
# COMPACT_ATOMS: atom_id res chain seq x y z
N MET A 1 70.74 -96.89 -34.50
CA MET A 1 70.27 -96.15 -33.30
C MET A 1 71.23 -94.95 -33.13
N ALA A 2 70.86 -93.73 -32.75
CA ALA A 2 69.61 -93.13 -32.22
C ALA A 2 69.34 -91.68 -32.80
N PRO A 3 68.26 -90.93 -32.44
CA PRO A 3 67.69 -89.82 -33.27
C PRO A 3 67.82 -88.33 -32.77
N ARG A 4 67.00 -87.38 -33.33
CA ARG A 4 67.12 -85.87 -33.35
C ARG A 4 65.84 -85.09 -32.89
N LYS A 5 65.86 -83.73 -32.77
CA LYS A 5 64.87 -82.70 -33.35
C LYS A 5 65.05 -81.19 -32.95
N LYS A 6 64.52 -80.19 -33.73
CA LYS A 6 64.32 -78.71 -33.43
C LYS A 6 63.46 -77.91 -34.48
N LYS A 7 62.94 -76.68 -34.17
CA LYS A 7 62.32 -75.58 -35.03
C LYS A 7 62.24 -74.22 -34.20
N GLU A 8 61.54 -73.07 -34.38
CA GLU A 8 60.55 -72.41 -35.32
C GLU A 8 60.63 -70.82 -35.21
N LYS A 9 59.81 -69.98 -35.92
CA LYS A 9 59.82 -68.46 -35.94
C LYS A 9 58.54 -67.77 -36.58
N ASP A 10 58.48 -66.40 -36.64
CA ASP A 10 57.84 -65.45 -37.63
C ASP A 10 56.69 -64.46 -37.19
N GLU A 11 56.63 -63.23 -37.77
CA GLU A 11 55.94 -61.99 -37.22
C GLU A 11 55.36 -60.94 -38.28
N LYS A 12 54.33 -60.08 -37.97
CA LYS A 12 53.74 -58.87 -38.72
C LYS A 12 52.48 -58.23 -38.00
N GLU A 13 51.76 -57.09 -38.29
CA GLU A 13 51.91 -55.73 -38.93
C GLU A 13 50.61 -54.79 -38.76
N PRO A 14 50.61 -53.41 -38.88
CA PRO A 14 49.45 -52.49 -38.54
C PRO A 14 49.06 -51.29 -39.50
N GLY A 15 48.01 -50.45 -39.21
CA GLY A 15 47.69 -49.13 -39.87
C GLY A 15 46.52 -48.23 -39.32
N ASP A 16 46.73 -46.90 -39.11
CA ASP A 16 45.82 -45.88 -38.48
C ASP A 16 46.22 -44.41 -38.83
N SER A 17 45.33 -43.38 -38.71
CA SER A 17 45.73 -41.95 -38.84
C SER A 17 44.74 -40.87 -38.31
N GLY A 18 43.51 -40.75 -38.85
CA GLY A 18 42.64 -39.59 -38.57
C GLY A 18 42.17 -39.48 -37.11
N SER A 19 42.04 -40.65 -36.47
CA SER A 19 41.85 -40.88 -35.03
C SER A 19 42.86 -40.11 -34.17
N ALA A 20 44.11 -40.06 -34.63
CA ALA A 20 45.24 -39.59 -33.85
C ALA A 20 45.15 -38.09 -33.54
N LEU A 21 44.63 -37.25 -34.45
CA LEU A 21 44.58 -35.79 -34.24
C LEU A 21 43.63 -35.36 -33.12
N ILE A 22 42.49 -36.04 -32.96
CA ILE A 22 41.55 -35.77 -31.87
C ILE A 22 42.11 -36.26 -30.53
N LEU A 23 42.75 -37.44 -30.54
CA LEU A 23 43.47 -37.98 -29.38
C LEU A 23 44.66 -37.09 -28.99
N GLU A 24 45.40 -36.53 -29.95
CA GLU A 24 46.53 -35.63 -29.72
C GLU A 24 46.10 -34.29 -29.12
N TYR A 25 44.94 -33.76 -29.52
CA TYR A 25 44.41 -32.53 -28.93
C TYR A 25 43.95 -32.76 -27.48
N LEU A 26 43.25 -33.87 -27.22
CA LEU A 26 42.83 -34.26 -25.87
C LEU A 26 44.03 -34.59 -24.97
N SER A 27 45.08 -35.25 -25.48
CA SER A 27 46.27 -35.61 -24.70
C SER A 27 47.13 -34.41 -24.30
N LYS A 28 46.93 -33.24 -24.92
CA LYS A 28 47.57 -31.97 -24.54
C LYS A 28 46.85 -31.24 -23.41
N GLN A 29 45.64 -31.67 -23.02
CA GLN A 29 44.92 -31.07 -21.90
C GLN A 29 45.33 -31.73 -20.57
N MET A 30 46.22 -31.06 -19.83
CA MET A 30 46.62 -31.48 -18.48
C MET A 30 45.45 -31.34 -17.48
N VAL A 31 44.69 -32.43 -17.28
CA VAL A 31 43.65 -32.50 -16.25
C VAL A 31 44.28 -32.96 -14.93
N TYR A 32 44.35 -32.06 -13.95
CA TYR A 32 44.81 -32.39 -12.61
C TYR A 32 43.69 -33.07 -11.81
N HIS A 33 43.81 -34.38 -11.62
CA HIS A 33 43.02 -35.10 -10.62
C HIS A 33 43.82 -35.20 -9.32
N ALA A 34 43.18 -34.91 -8.17
CA ALA A 34 43.76 -35.22 -6.88
C ALA A 34 43.82 -36.75 -6.71
N ILE A 35 44.99 -37.28 -6.36
CA ILE A 35 45.18 -38.72 -6.21
C ILE A 35 44.57 -39.17 -4.88
N GLN A 36 43.37 -39.75 -4.93
CA GLN A 36 42.80 -40.47 -3.78
C GLN A 36 43.51 -41.82 -3.64
N GLN A 37 44.51 -41.89 -2.76
CA GLN A 37 44.99 -43.15 -2.24
C GLN A 37 44.04 -43.60 -1.13
N VAL A 38 43.38 -44.74 -1.34
CA VAL A 38 42.61 -45.43 -0.30
C VAL A 38 43.57 -46.41 0.37
N ASP A 39 43.96 -46.12 1.61
CA ASP A 39 44.80 -47.02 2.39
C ASP A 39 44.04 -48.32 2.71
N ALA A 40 44.76 -49.44 2.82
CA ALA A 40 44.15 -50.71 3.23
C ALA A 40 43.65 -50.72 4.70
N ASN A 41 43.99 -49.68 5.47
CA ASN A 41 43.45 -49.39 6.80
C ASN A 41 42.63 -48.08 6.82
N ASP A 42 42.24 -47.53 5.67
CA ASP A 42 41.36 -46.35 5.60
C ASP A 42 40.00 -46.72 6.21
N PRO A 43 39.62 -46.14 7.36
CA PRO A 43 38.41 -46.53 8.05
C PRO A 43 37.15 -46.02 7.34
N THR A 44 37.28 -45.19 6.29
CA THR A 44 36.18 -44.68 5.44
C THR A 44 35.22 -45.79 5.00
N GLY A 45 35.69 -47.02 4.76
CA GLY A 45 34.82 -48.15 4.42
C GLY A 45 33.77 -48.51 5.48
N ASN A 46 34.02 -48.20 6.75
CA ASN A 46 33.14 -48.47 7.88
C ASN A 46 32.57 -47.17 8.48
N GLU A 47 33.41 -46.13 8.63
CA GLU A 47 33.06 -44.78 9.10
C GLU A 47 32.18 -44.01 8.10
N SER A 48 32.11 -44.42 6.83
CA SER A 48 31.13 -43.87 5.87
C SER A 48 29.69 -44.06 6.35
N ASN A 49 29.35 -45.19 6.97
CA ASN A 49 27.97 -45.38 7.48
C ASN A 49 27.66 -44.43 8.66
N ASP A 50 28.63 -44.24 9.56
CA ASP A 50 28.51 -43.35 10.72
C ASP A 50 28.46 -41.87 10.28
N SER A 51 29.35 -41.47 9.36
CA SER A 51 29.38 -40.13 8.76
C SER A 51 28.10 -39.81 7.97
N ASN A 52 27.57 -40.79 7.23
CA ASN A 52 26.28 -40.66 6.54
C ASN A 52 25.10 -40.62 7.51
N GLN A 53 25.20 -41.25 8.69
CA GLN A 53 24.17 -41.14 9.71
C GLN A 53 24.21 -39.77 10.39
N ALA A 54 25.38 -39.33 10.86
CA ALA A 54 25.58 -37.99 11.41
C ALA A 54 25.15 -36.87 10.45
N THR A 55 25.36 -37.05 9.14
CA THR A 55 24.87 -36.11 8.12
C THR A 55 23.33 -36.05 8.09
N LYS A 56 22.64 -37.19 8.09
CA LYS A 56 21.15 -37.24 8.16
C LYS A 56 20.63 -36.66 9.47
N ASP A 57 21.26 -37.00 10.60
CA ASP A 57 20.87 -36.51 11.92
C ASP A 57 21.00 -34.98 12.00
N LEU A 58 22.02 -34.40 11.34
CA LEU A 58 22.19 -32.95 11.19
C LEU A 58 21.16 -32.34 10.22
N GLU A 59 20.85 -32.98 9.09
CA GLU A 59 19.79 -32.53 8.18
C GLU A 59 18.40 -32.55 8.84
N GLU A 60 18.08 -33.59 9.61
CA GLU A 60 16.85 -33.70 10.38
C GLU A 60 16.78 -32.60 11.46
N GLN A 61 17.85 -32.40 12.24
CA GLN A 61 17.95 -31.31 13.21
C GLN A 61 17.78 -29.93 12.55
N ILE A 62 18.41 -29.69 11.40
CA ILE A 62 18.26 -28.45 10.62
C ILE A 62 16.81 -28.28 10.14
N SER A 63 16.12 -29.35 9.75
CA SER A 63 14.72 -29.30 9.34
C SER A 63 13.79 -28.98 10.52
N ALA A 64 13.99 -29.62 11.68
CA ALA A 64 13.22 -29.42 12.89
C ALA A 64 13.42 -28.00 13.46
N LEU A 65 14.66 -27.50 13.45
CA LEU A 65 14.98 -26.12 13.86
C LEU A 65 14.35 -25.09 12.92
N LYS A 66 14.33 -25.33 11.60
CA LYS A 66 13.64 -24.46 10.62
C LYS A 66 12.11 -24.45 10.79
N ILE A 67 11.51 -25.54 11.24
CA ILE A 67 10.07 -25.58 11.60
C ILE A 67 9.86 -24.76 12.87
N ARG A 68 10.60 -25.08 13.95
CA ARG A 68 10.51 -24.38 15.23
C ARG A 68 10.77 -22.87 15.12
N GLU A 69 11.66 -22.44 14.22
CA GLU A 69 11.90 -21.03 13.94
C GLU A 69 10.65 -20.35 13.34
N LYS A 70 9.97 -20.99 12.38
CA LYS A 70 8.73 -20.46 11.79
C LYS A 70 7.64 -20.36 12.86
N ASP A 71 7.45 -21.41 13.66
CA ASP A 71 6.46 -21.43 14.73
C ASP A 71 6.70 -20.32 15.76
N LEU A 72 7.97 -20.12 16.16
CA LEU A 72 8.36 -19.04 17.08
C LEU A 72 8.18 -17.65 16.46
N ARG A 73 8.48 -17.46 15.18
CA ARG A 73 8.21 -16.20 14.46
C ARG A 73 6.71 -15.92 14.37
N GLU A 74 5.88 -16.93 14.13
CA GLU A 74 4.42 -16.79 14.10
C GLU A 74 3.84 -16.49 15.49
N MET A 75 4.33 -17.17 16.54
CA MET A 75 3.96 -16.87 17.94
C MET A 75 4.38 -15.45 18.35
N LEU A 76 5.59 -15.00 17.96
CA LEU A 76 6.04 -13.62 18.20
C LEU A 76 5.16 -12.60 17.46
N ALA A 77 4.79 -12.87 16.21
CA ALA A 77 3.89 -12.01 15.44
C ALA A 77 2.49 -11.91 16.09
N LYS A 78 1.94 -13.04 16.55
CA LYS A 78 0.67 -13.08 17.30
C LYS A 78 0.75 -12.31 18.62
N ALA A 79 1.86 -12.43 19.36
CA ALA A 79 2.06 -11.70 20.61
C ALA A 79 2.18 -10.18 20.38
N ASN A 80 2.98 -9.76 19.38
CA ASN A 80 3.18 -8.35 19.03
C ASN A 80 1.95 -7.69 18.40
N ALA A 81 1.00 -8.47 17.87
CA ALA A 81 -0.30 -7.97 17.42
C ALA A 81 -1.25 -7.59 18.58
N VAL A 82 -0.96 -8.01 19.81
CA VAL A 82 -1.72 -7.64 21.00
C VAL A 82 -1.13 -6.38 21.63
N ILE A 83 -1.90 -5.29 21.62
CA ILE A 83 -1.53 -4.03 22.30
C ILE A 83 -1.35 -4.32 23.81
N PRO A 84 -0.22 -3.92 24.43
CA PRO A 84 0.00 -4.12 25.86
C PRO A 84 -1.11 -3.49 26.72
N LEU A 85 -1.52 -4.19 27.79
CA LEU A 85 -2.64 -3.80 28.64
C LEU A 85 -2.46 -2.42 29.32
N SER A 86 -1.22 -1.97 29.52
CA SER A 86 -0.91 -0.59 29.95
C SER A 86 -1.34 0.42 28.89
N VAL A 87 -0.81 0.30 27.67
CA VAL A 87 -1.11 1.19 26.54
C VAL A 87 -2.62 1.25 26.25
N LEU A 88 -3.33 0.13 26.36
CA LEU A 88 -4.79 0.09 26.20
C LEU A 88 -5.51 0.86 27.33
N LYS A 89 -5.06 0.78 28.58
CA LYS A 89 -5.62 1.56 29.70
C LYS A 89 -5.34 3.06 29.53
N ASP A 90 -4.14 3.43 29.10
CA ASP A 90 -3.76 4.82 28.85
C ASP A 90 -4.60 5.43 27.72
N GLN A 91 -4.87 4.66 26.66
CA GLN A 91 -5.78 5.04 25.58
C GLN A 91 -7.23 5.20 26.06
N ILE A 92 -7.73 4.28 26.89
CA ILE A 92 -9.09 4.38 27.47
C ILE A 92 -9.21 5.65 28.32
N ALA A 93 -8.28 5.89 29.24
CA ALA A 93 -8.28 7.07 30.10
C ALA A 93 -8.27 8.38 29.30
N ASN A 94 -7.47 8.46 28.24
CA ASN A 94 -7.43 9.65 27.37
C ASN A 94 -8.69 9.83 26.52
N LEU A 95 -9.38 8.74 26.14
CA LEU A 95 -10.69 8.81 25.49
C LEU A 95 -11.80 9.23 26.46
N GLU A 96 -11.74 8.78 27.72
CA GLU A 96 -12.67 9.20 28.78
C GLU A 96 -12.50 10.68 29.15
N GLU A 97 -11.26 11.16 29.26
CA GLU A 97 -10.91 12.59 29.42
C GLU A 97 -11.49 13.44 28.27
N LYS A 98 -11.23 13.06 27.01
CA LYS A 98 -11.77 13.74 25.82
C LYS A 98 -13.29 13.71 25.79
N LYS A 99 -13.92 12.59 26.16
CA LYS A 99 -15.37 12.48 26.27
C LYS A 99 -15.93 13.41 27.34
N ALA A 100 -15.30 13.51 28.51
CA ALA A 100 -15.69 14.43 29.57
C ALA A 100 -15.58 15.90 29.11
N LEU A 101 -14.48 16.27 28.43
CA LEU A 101 -14.28 17.59 27.87
C LEU A 101 -15.36 17.96 26.84
N LEU A 102 -15.63 17.09 25.86
CA LEU A 102 -16.66 17.34 24.84
C LEU A 102 -18.07 17.40 25.47
N THR A 103 -18.38 16.53 26.45
CA THR A 103 -19.67 16.55 27.16
C THR A 103 -19.85 17.86 27.92
N SER A 104 -18.79 18.36 28.56
CA SER A 104 -18.78 19.65 29.24
C SER A 104 -19.02 20.81 28.26
N GLN A 105 -18.26 20.86 27.15
CA GLN A 105 -18.42 21.88 26.11
C GLN A 105 -19.83 21.91 25.50
N VAL A 106 -20.41 20.74 25.19
CA VAL A 106 -21.79 20.64 24.70
C VAL A 106 -22.80 21.11 25.75
N SER A 107 -22.56 20.82 27.04
CA SER A 107 -23.42 21.33 28.12
C SER A 107 -23.32 22.84 28.30
N THR A 108 -22.14 23.44 28.14
CA THR A 108 -21.94 24.89 28.19
C THR A 108 -22.64 25.57 27.01
N LEU A 109 -22.37 25.12 25.77
CA LEU A 109 -23.02 25.66 24.57
C LEU A 109 -24.55 25.50 24.62
N SER A 110 -25.05 24.38 25.14
CA SER A 110 -26.50 24.18 25.32
C SER A 110 -27.10 25.11 26.37
N ALA A 111 -26.36 25.46 27.43
CA ALA A 111 -26.80 26.44 28.42
C ALA A 111 -26.80 27.86 27.84
N GLU A 112 -25.74 28.25 27.13
CA GLU A 112 -25.64 29.53 26.42
C GLU A 112 -26.77 29.71 25.40
N MET A 113 -27.08 28.67 24.59
CA MET A 113 -28.21 28.68 23.66
C MET A 113 -29.58 28.77 24.34
N GLN A 114 -29.71 28.21 25.55
CA GLN A 114 -30.94 28.24 26.33
C GLN A 114 -31.16 29.60 27.02
N GLU A 115 -30.08 30.25 27.46
CA GLU A 115 -30.09 31.57 28.08
C GLU A 115 -30.23 32.69 27.05
N SER A 116 -29.62 32.55 25.86
CA SER A 116 -29.71 33.54 24.76
C SER A 116 -31.07 33.58 24.06
N SER A 117 -32.04 32.73 24.44
CA SER A 117 -33.34 32.57 23.79
C SER A 117 -33.27 32.24 22.29
N SER A 118 -32.10 31.84 21.77
CA SER A 118 -31.80 31.76 20.34
C SER A 118 -31.53 30.33 19.87
N CYS A 119 -32.28 29.37 20.39
CA CYS A 119 -32.33 28.02 19.86
C CYS A 119 -33.08 28.03 18.51
N VAL A 120 -32.39 28.43 17.44
CA VAL A 120 -32.90 28.39 16.07
C VAL A 120 -32.81 26.96 15.57
N CYS A 121 -33.92 26.24 15.59
CA CYS A 121 -33.99 24.89 15.06
C CYS A 121 -33.87 24.90 13.53
N LYS A 122 -33.60 23.74 12.92
CA LYS A 122 -33.52 23.64 11.46
C LYS A 122 -34.83 24.07 10.79
N GLU A 123 -35.94 23.75 11.43
CA GLU A 123 -37.31 24.09 11.04
C GLU A 123 -37.57 25.61 11.07
N ASP A 124 -36.83 26.37 11.89
CA ASP A 124 -36.87 27.83 11.90
C ASP A 124 -36.07 28.41 10.72
N PHE A 125 -34.90 27.86 10.41
CA PHE A 125 -34.18 28.21 9.19
C PHE A 125 -35.01 27.91 7.95
N ASP A 126 -35.57 26.69 7.81
CA ASP A 126 -36.42 26.30 6.67
C ASP A 126 -37.65 27.22 6.50
N ARG A 127 -38.22 27.74 7.62
CA ARG A 127 -39.29 28.75 7.59
C ARG A 127 -38.80 30.12 7.12
N ILE A 128 -37.70 30.63 7.69
CA ILE A 128 -37.09 31.92 7.32
C ILE A 128 -36.71 31.91 5.84
N ASP A 129 -36.15 30.81 5.35
CA ASP A 129 -35.73 30.64 3.97
C ASP A 129 -36.94 30.64 3.01
N LEU A 130 -38.06 30.02 3.41
CA LEU A 130 -39.31 30.04 2.66
C LEU A 130 -39.92 31.46 2.60
N GLU A 131 -39.87 32.22 3.68
CA GLU A 131 -40.34 33.61 3.71
C GLU A 131 -39.43 34.55 2.92
N TRP A 132 -38.10 34.41 3.06
CA TRP A 132 -37.12 35.14 2.25
C TRP A 132 -37.33 34.88 0.75
N ARG A 133 -37.53 33.63 0.33
CA ARG A 133 -37.83 33.29 -1.08
C ARG A 133 -39.13 33.95 -1.57
N LYS A 134 -40.19 33.98 -0.76
CA LYS A 134 -41.46 34.69 -1.08
C LYS A 134 -41.24 36.19 -1.26
N TRP A 135 -40.61 36.84 -0.28
CA TRP A 135 -40.36 38.28 -0.33
C TRP A 135 -39.39 38.68 -1.44
N HIS A 136 -38.33 37.90 -1.66
CA HIS A 136 -37.41 38.12 -2.77
C HIS A 136 -38.10 37.99 -4.14
N ALA A 137 -38.92 36.97 -4.35
CA ALA A 137 -39.70 36.82 -5.58
C ALA A 137 -40.65 38.01 -5.82
N GLN A 138 -41.28 38.52 -4.75
CA GLN A 138 -42.15 39.69 -4.80
C GLN A 138 -41.38 40.99 -5.10
N VAL A 139 -40.21 41.19 -4.48
CA VAL A 139 -39.32 42.34 -4.75
C VAL A 139 -38.81 42.31 -6.19
N THR A 140 -38.33 41.15 -6.67
CA THR A 140 -37.87 40.97 -8.06
C THR A 140 -38.99 41.24 -9.07
N SER A 141 -40.21 40.78 -8.79
CA SER A 141 -41.37 40.99 -9.66
C SER A 141 -41.80 42.46 -9.68
N ARG A 142 -41.86 43.12 -8.51
CA ARG A 142 -42.13 44.56 -8.40
C ARG A 142 -41.06 45.40 -9.10
N LYS A 143 -39.77 45.08 -8.93
CA LYS A 143 -38.66 45.74 -9.61
C LYS A 143 -38.77 45.62 -11.14
N ARG A 144 -39.15 44.44 -11.66
CA ARG A 144 -39.39 44.25 -13.10
C ARG A 144 -40.53 45.14 -13.61
N ILE A 145 -41.68 45.13 -12.94
CA ILE A 145 -42.85 45.93 -13.34
C ILE A 145 -42.53 47.43 -13.26
N PHE A 146 -41.83 47.86 -12.21
CA PHE A 146 -41.38 49.24 -12.07
C PHE A 146 -40.43 49.65 -13.20
N LEU A 147 -39.41 48.85 -13.53
CA LEU A 147 -38.48 49.15 -14.61
C LEU A 147 -39.15 49.16 -15.99
N GLU A 148 -40.13 48.28 -16.25
CA GLU A 148 -40.90 48.28 -17.50
C GLU A 148 -41.77 49.54 -17.63
N PHE A 149 -42.45 49.94 -16.55
CA PHE A 149 -43.21 51.19 -16.50
C PHE A 149 -42.30 52.41 -16.64
N TRP A 150 -41.15 52.40 -15.95
CA TRP A 150 -40.16 53.46 -15.97
C TRP A 150 -39.61 53.70 -17.37
N SER A 151 -39.25 52.64 -18.11
CA SER A 151 -38.82 52.71 -19.51
C SER A 151 -39.84 53.50 -20.34
N ARG A 152 -41.11 53.08 -20.32
CA ARG A 152 -42.21 53.71 -21.08
C ARG A 152 -42.45 55.17 -20.68
N CYS A 153 -42.22 55.55 -19.42
CA CYS A 153 -42.23 56.95 -19.01
C CYS A 153 -41.05 57.70 -19.62
N THR A 154 -39.82 57.19 -19.48
CA THR A 154 -38.59 57.83 -20.00
C THR A 154 -38.51 57.91 -21.52
N GLU A 155 -39.22 57.04 -22.24
CA GLU A 155 -39.33 57.04 -23.71
C GLU A 155 -40.11 58.26 -24.27
N VAL A 156 -40.87 58.98 -23.43
CA VAL A 156 -41.79 60.07 -23.85
C VAL A 156 -41.56 61.35 -23.03
N LEU A 157 -40.30 61.65 -22.67
CA LEU A 157 -39.94 62.90 -21.99
C LEU A 157 -39.86 64.09 -22.97
N PRO A 158 -40.22 65.31 -22.52
CA PRO A 158 -39.84 66.54 -23.22
C PRO A 158 -38.31 66.69 -23.30
N GLU A 159 -37.81 67.36 -24.35
CA GLU A 159 -36.36 67.58 -24.54
C GLU A 159 -35.69 68.34 -23.39
N ASP A 160 -36.45 69.15 -22.65
CA ASP A 160 -35.98 69.93 -21.49
C ASP A 160 -35.82 69.11 -20.18
N MET A 161 -36.21 67.82 -20.15
CA MET A 161 -36.25 67.01 -18.93
C MET A 161 -35.47 65.70 -19.08
N THR A 162 -34.66 65.35 -18.08
CA THR A 162 -33.97 64.05 -18.02
C THR A 162 -34.72 63.04 -17.16
N PRO A 163 -34.44 61.72 -17.33
CA PRO A 163 -34.89 60.69 -16.40
C PRO A 163 -34.47 60.91 -14.94
N GLY A 164 -33.39 61.65 -14.68
CA GLY A 164 -32.97 62.02 -13.32
C GLY A 164 -33.95 63.00 -12.68
N ASP A 165 -34.26 64.08 -13.39
CA ASP A 165 -35.16 65.14 -12.90
C ASP A 165 -36.58 64.60 -12.65
N LEU A 166 -37.06 63.68 -13.51
CA LEU A 166 -38.34 63.01 -13.31
C LEU A 166 -38.32 62.10 -12.08
N LYS A 167 -37.21 61.42 -11.80
CA LYS A 167 -37.05 60.54 -10.63
C LYS A 167 -37.07 61.33 -9.33
N GLU A 168 -36.41 62.49 -9.30
CA GLU A 168 -36.45 63.42 -8.16
C GLU A 168 -37.84 64.06 -8.00
N THR A 169 -38.47 64.50 -9.10
CA THR A 169 -39.83 65.06 -9.10
C THR A 169 -40.88 64.08 -8.54
N LEU A 170 -40.70 62.78 -8.78
CA LEU A 170 -41.59 61.72 -8.27
C LEU A 170 -41.17 61.17 -6.89
N GLY A 171 -40.07 61.66 -6.29
CA GLY A 171 -39.59 61.21 -4.98
C GLY A 171 -39.13 59.74 -4.94
N ILE A 172 -38.64 59.20 -6.06
CA ILE A 172 -38.32 57.77 -6.17
C ILE A 172 -36.87 57.51 -5.76
N GLU A 173 -36.67 57.09 -4.51
CA GLU A 173 -35.35 56.76 -3.97
C GLU A 173 -34.84 55.37 -4.38
N GLY A 174 -33.52 55.14 -4.23
CA GLY A 174 -32.86 53.85 -4.42
C GLY A 174 -32.23 53.62 -5.80
N SER A 175 -31.46 52.53 -5.91
CA SER A 175 -30.83 52.07 -7.15
C SER A 175 -31.56 50.84 -7.68
N PHE A 176 -31.92 50.85 -8.97
CA PHE A 176 -32.68 49.79 -9.63
C PHE A 176 -32.05 49.44 -10.99
#